data_AF-A0AAW9ED80-F1
#
_entry.id   AF-A0AAW9ED80-F1
#
_cell.length_a   1.000
_cell.length_b   1.000
_cell.length_c   1.000
_cell.angle_alpha   90.00
_cell.angle_beta   90.00
_cell.angle_gamma   90.00
#
_symmetry.space_group_name_H-M   'P 1'
#
loop_
_entity.id
_entity.type
_entity.pdbx_description
1 polymer ?
#
loop_
_entity_poly.entity_id
_entity_poly.type
_entity_poly.pdbx_seq_one_letter_code
_entity_poly.pdbx_strand_id
1 'polypeptide(L)'
;TWDDENVHKLMDLSINKNWIDKEEYPQSAAIDLRCVNMVADLWHAPAPKNGQAVGTNTIGSSEACMLGGMAMKWRWRKRMEAAGKPTDKPNLVCGP
;
A
#
# COMPACT_ATOMS: atom_id res chain seq x y z
N THR A 1 22.06 10.83 -5.31
CA THR A 1 21.12 9.78 -5.74
C THR A 1 21.73 9.13 -6.97
N TRP A 2 21.90 7.81 -6.95
CA TRP A 2 22.58 7.04 -7.99
C TRP A 2 21.71 5.83 -8.33
N ASP A 3 21.56 5.53 -9.62
CA ASP A 3 20.89 4.34 -10.15
C ASP A 3 21.79 3.72 -11.23
N ASP A 4 21.78 2.39 -11.35
CA ASP A 4 22.56 1.66 -12.36
C ASP A 4 21.99 1.89 -13.78
N GLU A 5 22.84 1.79 -14.82
CA GLU A 5 22.40 1.91 -16.22
C GLU A 5 21.24 0.97 -16.58
N ASN A 6 21.19 -0.22 -16.01
CA ASN A 6 20.12 -1.19 -16.27
C ASN A 6 18.78 -0.70 -15.71
N VAL A 7 18.80 0.02 -14.58
CA VAL A 7 17.60 0.63 -13.98
C VAL A 7 17.09 1.74 -14.90
N HIS A 8 17.97 2.63 -15.36
CA HIS A 8 17.59 3.69 -16.29
C HIS A 8 16.98 3.15 -17.58
N LYS A 9 17.60 2.13 -18.20
CA LYS A 9 17.05 1.47 -19.40
C LYS A 9 15.65 0.91 -19.16
N LEU A 10 15.42 0.28 -18.00
CA LEU A 10 14.11 -0.26 -17.66
C LEU A 10 13.06 0.85 -17.45
N MET A 11 13.43 1.94 -16.79
CA MET A 11 12.56 3.11 -16.59
C MET A 11 12.17 3.74 -17.93
N ASP A 12 13.12 3.96 -18.84
CA ASP A 12 12.85 4.54 -20.16
C ASP A 12 11.92 3.64 -21.00
N LEU A 13 12.10 2.32 -20.93
CA LEU A 13 11.21 1.35 -21.59
C LEU A 13 9.78 1.35 -21.04
N SER A 14 9.56 1.86 -19.83
CA SER A 14 8.27 1.77 -19.13
C SER A 14 7.64 3.13 -18.80
N ILE A 15 8.27 4.24 -19.19
CA ILE A 15 7.84 5.61 -18.86
C ILE A 15 6.42 5.95 -19.34
N ASN A 16 5.97 5.33 -20.43
CA ASN A 16 4.65 5.54 -21.03
C ASN A 16 3.58 4.55 -20.51
N LYS A 17 3.94 3.63 -19.61
CA LYS A 17 2.98 2.67 -19.06
C LYS A 17 2.17 3.32 -17.96
N ASN A 18 0.85 3.30 -18.14
CA ASN A 18 -0.07 3.80 -17.12
C ASN A 18 -0.28 2.72 -16.04
N TRP A 19 0.25 2.95 -14.84
CA TRP A 19 0.20 1.99 -13.75
C TRP A 19 -1.22 1.54 -13.34
N ILE A 20 -2.19 2.47 -13.37
CA ILE A 20 -3.55 2.15 -12.91
C ILE A 20 -4.28 1.21 -13.89
N ASP A 21 -3.80 1.13 -15.13
CA ASP A 21 -4.38 0.30 -16.18
C ASP A 21 -3.87 -1.15 -16.08
N LYS A 22 -4.43 -1.87 -15.10
CA LYS A 22 -4.05 -3.26 -14.81
C LYS A 22 -4.50 -4.25 -15.88
N GLU A 23 -5.51 -3.89 -16.68
CA GLU A 23 -6.01 -4.73 -17.77
C GLU A 23 -5.06 -4.67 -18.97
N GLU A 24 -4.58 -3.49 -19.33
CA GLU A 24 -3.60 -3.31 -20.39
C GLU A 24 -2.20 -3.80 -19.99
N TYR A 25 -1.82 -3.63 -18.71
CA TYR A 25 -0.50 -3.98 -18.20
C TYR A 25 -0.52 -5.03 -17.07
N PRO A 26 -1.01 -6.26 -17.33
CA PRO A 26 -1.16 -7.29 -16.30
C PRO A 26 0.18 -7.75 -15.70
N GLN A 27 1.27 -7.67 -16.48
CA GLN A 27 2.61 -7.99 -15.97
C GLN A 27 3.11 -6.95 -14.95
N SER A 28 2.79 -5.66 -15.15
CA SER A 28 3.12 -4.60 -14.19
C SER A 28 2.37 -4.82 -12.88
N ALA A 29 1.08 -5.15 -12.96
CA ALA A 29 0.26 -5.49 -11.80
C ALA A 29 0.80 -6.74 -11.06
N ALA A 30 1.27 -7.75 -11.79
CA ALA A 30 1.87 -8.94 -11.18
C ALA A 30 3.20 -8.62 -10.45
N ILE A 31 4.00 -7.71 -10.99
CA ILE A 31 5.23 -7.22 -10.32
C ILE A 31 4.86 -6.50 -9.02
N ASP A 32 3.83 -5.66 -9.02
CA ASP A 32 3.33 -4.99 -7.80
C ASP A 32 3.04 -5.99 -6.68
N LEU A 33 2.23 -7.00 -7.01
CA LEU A 33 1.78 -8.00 -6.04
C LEU A 33 2.96 -8.78 -5.45
N ARG A 34 4.00 -9.05 -6.26
CA ARG A 34 5.25 -9.66 -5.80
C ARG A 34 6.02 -8.72 -4.88
N CYS A 35 6.15 -7.44 -5.21
CA CYS A 35 6.79 -6.45 -4.34
C CYS A 35 6.08 -6.34 -2.99
N VAL A 36 4.74 -6.27 -2.99
CA VAL A 36 3.93 -6.28 -1.77
C VAL A 36 4.19 -7.53 -0.93
N ASN A 37 4.23 -8.72 -1.56
CA ASN A 37 4.52 -9.97 -0.85
C ASN A 37 5.94 -10.00 -0.27
N MET A 38 6.95 -9.55 -1.02
CA MET A 38 8.33 -9.49 -0.54
C MET A 38 8.48 -8.55 0.65
N VAL A 39 7.83 -7.38 0.62
CA VAL A 39 7.86 -6.43 1.75
C VAL A 39 7.10 -6.98 2.95
N ALA A 40 5.96 -7.65 2.73
CA ALA A 40 5.19 -8.28 3.81
C ALA A 40 6.00 -9.40 4.50
N ASP A 41 6.70 -10.23 3.73
CA ASP A 41 7.58 -11.27 4.25
C ASP A 41 8.76 -10.65 5.04
N LEU A 42 9.40 -9.62 4.48
CA LEU A 42 10.47 -8.86 5.15
C LEU A 42 10.04 -8.29 6.50
N TRP A 43 8.78 -7.89 6.64
CA TRP A 43 8.21 -7.37 7.90
C TRP A 43 7.55 -8.45 8.78
N HIS A 44 7.74 -9.73 8.46
CA HIS A 44 7.18 -10.86 9.20
C HIS A 44 5.65 -10.77 9.37
N ALA A 45 4.95 -10.30 8.33
CA ALA A 45 3.50 -10.24 8.35
C ALA A 45 2.90 -11.66 8.47
N PRO A 46 1.73 -11.82 9.11
CA PRO A 46 1.05 -13.11 9.16
C PRO A 46 0.81 -13.67 7.76
N ALA A 47 1.04 -14.97 7.58
CA ALA A 47 0.91 -15.63 6.30
C ALA A 47 -0.50 -15.41 5.70
N PRO A 48 -0.60 -14.94 4.43
CA PRO A 48 -1.89 -14.66 3.81
C PRO A 48 -2.64 -15.96 3.49
N LYS A 49 -3.95 -15.97 3.75
CA LYS A 49 -4.81 -17.16 3.54
C LYS A 49 -4.85 -17.66 2.09
N ASN A 50 -4.65 -16.77 1.13
CA ASN A 50 -4.71 -17.04 -0.31
C ASN A 50 -3.35 -16.84 -1.00
N GLY A 51 -2.26 -16.78 -0.24
CA GLY A 51 -0.92 -16.54 -0.78
C GLY A 51 -0.62 -15.10 -1.19
N GLN A 52 -1.54 -14.15 -0.99
CA GLN A 52 -1.35 -12.74 -1.33
C GLN A 52 -1.49 -11.83 -0.10
N ALA A 53 -0.42 -11.11 0.23
CA ALA A 53 -0.42 -10.12 1.29
C ALA A 53 -1.32 -8.92 0.94
N VAL A 54 -1.90 -8.31 1.98
CA VAL A 54 -2.72 -7.10 1.85
C VAL A 54 -1.81 -5.88 1.83
N GLY A 55 -1.79 -5.17 0.71
CA GLY A 55 -1.01 -3.96 0.52
C GLY A 55 -1.18 -3.40 -0.89
N THR A 56 -0.55 -2.26 -1.15
CA THR A 56 -0.52 -1.60 -2.47
C THR A 56 0.73 -0.75 -2.54
N ASN A 57 1.25 -0.50 -3.75
CA ASN A 57 2.20 0.58 -3.94
C ASN A 57 1.55 1.96 -3.75
N THR A 58 2.38 2.95 -3.50
CA THR A 58 2.03 4.36 -3.42
C THR A 58 3.13 5.19 -4.08
N ILE A 59 2.84 6.45 -4.42
CA ILE A 59 3.85 7.37 -4.94
C ILE A 59 4.93 7.66 -3.89
N GLY A 60 4.56 7.60 -2.61
CA GLY A 60 5.49 7.73 -1.50
C GLY A 60 4.85 7.44 -0.15
N SER A 61 5.64 7.63 0.91
CA SER A 61 5.22 7.35 2.29
C SER A 61 4.06 8.24 2.75
N SER A 62 3.94 9.48 2.27
CA SER A 62 2.83 10.37 2.59
C SER A 62 1.47 9.76 2.23
N GLU A 63 1.35 9.22 1.03
CA GLU A 63 0.15 8.52 0.58
C GLU A 63 -0.08 7.23 1.38
N ALA A 64 0.98 6.44 1.63
CA ALA A 64 0.88 5.23 2.43
C ALA A 64 0.38 5.51 3.86
N CYS A 65 0.89 6.56 4.51
CA CYS A 65 0.47 7.00 5.83
C CYS A 65 -0.99 7.47 5.83
N MET A 66 -1.43 8.21 4.81
CA MET A 66 -2.83 8.63 4.68
C MET A 66 -3.79 7.45 4.50
N LEU A 67 -3.43 6.49 3.63
CA LEU A 67 -4.21 5.25 3.44
C LEU A 67 -4.29 4.43 4.75
N GLY A 68 -3.16 4.27 5.43
CA GLY A 68 -3.09 3.63 6.75
C GLY A 68 -3.98 4.34 7.79
N GLY A 69 -3.90 5.66 7.85
CA GLY A 69 -4.75 6.48 8.72
C GLY A 69 -6.24 6.38 8.40
N MET A 70 -6.61 6.34 7.12
CA MET A 70 -8.00 6.10 6.71
C MET A 70 -8.48 4.72 7.15
N ALA A 71 -7.67 3.67 6.97
CA ALA A 71 -8.00 2.33 7.45
C ALA A 71 -8.23 2.30 8.97
N MET A 72 -7.38 2.97 9.74
CA MET A 72 -7.54 3.12 11.20
C MET A 72 -8.85 3.85 11.55
N LYS A 73 -9.12 5.00 10.91
CA LYS A 73 -10.32 5.81 11.16
C LYS A 73 -11.61 5.03 10.91
N TRP A 74 -11.71 4.35 9.76
CA TRP A 74 -12.91 3.60 9.40
C TRP A 74 -13.12 2.37 10.28
N ARG A 75 -12.04 1.66 10.64
CA ARG A 75 -12.11 0.54 11.59
C ARG A 75 -12.53 1.00 12.98
N TRP A 76 -12.00 2.13 13.45
CA TRP A 76 -12.40 2.74 14.72
C TRP A 76 -13.87 3.14 14.71
N ARG A 77 -14.34 3.82 13.65
CA ARG A 77 -15.74 4.27 13.53
C ARG A 77 -16.71 3.09 13.64
N LYS A 78 -16.49 2.03 12.85
CA LYS A 78 -17.32 0.81 12.91
C LYS A 78 -17.38 0.21 14.32
N ARG A 79 -16.25 0.21 15.04
CA ARG A 79 -16.17 -0.28 16.43
C ARG A 79 -16.96 0.60 17.40
N MET A 80 -16.92 1.92 17.22
CA MET A 80 -17.65 2.86 18.08
C MET A 80 -19.16 2.81 17.84
N GLU A 81 -19.59 2.74 16.58
CA GLU A 81 -20.99 2.55 16.19
C GLU A 81 -21.55 1.26 16.79
N ALA A 82 -20.83 0.14 16.66
CA ALA A 82 -21.22 -1.13 17.27
C ALA A 82 -21.31 -1.09 18.80
N ALA A 83 -20.58 -0.18 19.44
CA ALA A 83 -20.61 0.02 20.89
C ALA A 83 -21.59 1.13 21.33
N GLY A 84 -22.35 1.74 20.41
CA GLY A 84 -23.26 2.85 20.71
C GLY A 84 -22.56 4.13 21.19
N LYS A 85 -21.29 4.32 20.83
CA LYS A 85 -20.48 5.46 21.28
C LYS A 85 -20.36 6.55 20.18
N PRO A 86 -20.07 7.82 20.55
CA PRO A 86 -19.86 8.90 19.58
C PRO A 86 -18.69 8.64 18.62
N THR A 87 -18.82 9.13 17.38
CA THR A 87 -17.87 8.90 16.28
C THR A 87 -17.32 10.19 15.66
N ASP A 88 -17.56 11.33 16.30
CA ASP A 88 -17.30 12.69 15.78
C ASP A 88 -15.86 13.16 15.99
N LYS A 89 -15.18 12.67 17.04
CA LYS A 89 -13.85 13.16 17.47
C LYS A 89 -12.80 12.03 17.55
N PRO A 90 -12.34 11.48 16.41
CA PRO A 90 -11.18 10.59 16.40
C PRO A 90 -9.89 11.37 16.69
N ASN A 91 -8.88 10.69 17.23
CA ASN A 91 -7.53 11.21 17.39
C ASN A 91 -6.49 10.15 17.01
N LEU A 92 -5.27 10.60 16.72
CA LEU A 92 -4.10 9.75 16.50
C LEU A 92 -2.99 10.26 17.42
N VAL A 93 -2.38 9.36 18.20
CA VAL A 93 -1.27 9.70 19.10
C VAL A 93 0.01 9.30 18.41
N CYS A 94 0.88 10.27 18.16
CA CYS A 94 2.23 10.07 17.63
C CYS A 94 3.26 10.47 18.70
N GLY A 95 4.45 9.86 18.66
CA GLY A 95 5.56 10.22 19.54
C GLY A 95 6.12 11.64 19.26
N PRO A 96 7.01 12.15 20.12
CA PRO A 96 7.73 13.39 19.86
C PRO A 96 8.58 13.33 18.59
#